data_AF-A0A1V5B100-F1
#
_entry.id   AF-A0A1V5B100-F1
#
_cell.length_a   1.000
_cell.length_b   1.000
_cell.length_c   1.000
_cell.angle_alpha   90.00
_cell.angle_beta   90.00
_cell.angle_gamma   90.00
#
_symmetry.space_group_name_H-M   'P 1'
#
loop_
_entity.id
_entity.type
_entity.pdbx_description
1 polymer ?
#
loop_
_entity_poly.entity_id
_entity_poly.type
_entity_poly.pdbx_seq_one_letter_code
_entity_poly.pdbx_strand_id
1 'polypeptide(L)'
;MWLILYCRRAFSGDMARDLNERDLQILIKLVPEMEVLLKKGIEIEYMNILPPVANHHSRSVQEFEQRLKNLPLEDIRYLADLVLDGTENTGCLRPDFAEAFFVIAGQKLGESVADQLREAYESGGECGG
;
A
#
# COMPACT_ATOMS: atom_id res chain seq x y z
N MET A 1 -1.93 -13.44 -20.62
CA MET A 1 -0.86 -12.53 -21.09
C MET A 1 -1.14 -11.15 -20.53
N TRP A 2 -0.93 -10.97 -19.21
CA TRP A 2 -1.05 -9.67 -18.56
C TRP A 2 0.37 -9.16 -18.38
N LEU A 3 0.66 -8.09 -19.12
CA LEU A 3 1.95 -7.46 -19.21
C LEU A 3 2.37 -6.92 -17.83
N ILE A 4 3.48 -7.45 -17.32
CA ILE A 4 4.68 -6.69 -16.95
C ILE A 4 4.47 -5.18 -17.13
N LEU A 5 3.91 -4.51 -16.11
CA LEU A 5 4.08 -3.07 -15.92
C LEU A 5 4.94 -2.90 -14.68
N TYR A 6 6.22 -3.24 -14.83
CA TYR A 6 7.26 -2.71 -13.95
C TYR A 6 7.19 -1.19 -14.07
N CYS A 7 6.89 -0.50 -12.96
CA CYS A 7 7.27 0.89 -12.83
C CYS A 7 8.80 0.93 -12.68
N ARG A 8 9.52 0.71 -13.79
CA ARG A 8 10.97 0.79 -13.85
C ARG A 8 11.34 2.22 -14.19
N ARG A 9 11.54 3.08 -13.18
CA ARG A 9 12.24 4.36 -13.38
C ARG A 9 13.06 4.77 -12.16
N ALA A 10 14.36 4.48 -12.28
CA ALA A 10 15.53 5.19 -11.78
C ALA A 10 15.35 6.10 -10.54
N PHE A 11 15.50 5.52 -9.36
CA PHE A 11 16.12 6.19 -8.22
C PHE A 11 17.47 5.52 -8.01
N SER A 12 18.57 6.26 -8.19
CA SER A 12 19.92 5.73 -8.03
C SER A 12 20.21 5.53 -6.54
N GLY A 13 20.13 4.28 -6.10
CA GLY A 13 20.62 3.79 -4.81
C GLY A 13 19.59 3.79 -3.68
N ASP A 14 18.66 2.84 -3.66
CA ASP A 14 18.66 1.75 -2.67
C ASP A 14 17.44 0.82 -2.86
N MET A 15 17.74 -0.47 -2.93
CA MET A 15 16.93 -1.68 -2.72
C MET A 15 15.43 -1.69 -3.06
N ALA A 16 15.07 -2.46 -4.09
CA ALA A 16 13.78 -3.13 -4.15
C ALA A 16 13.61 -3.97 -2.86
N ARG A 17 12.66 -3.62 -1.99
CA ARG A 17 12.45 -4.29 -0.69
C ARG A 17 11.58 -5.53 -0.87
N ASP A 18 12.02 -6.67 -0.36
CA ASP A 18 11.13 -7.83 -0.28
C ASP A 18 10.09 -7.63 0.83
N LEU A 19 8.86 -8.12 0.61
CA LEU A 19 7.85 -8.15 1.68
C LEU A 19 8.30 -9.13 2.76
N ASN A 20 8.40 -8.64 3.99
CA ASN A 20 8.67 -9.50 5.14
C ASN A 20 7.41 -10.31 5.52
N GLU A 21 7.52 -11.21 6.50
CA GLU A 21 6.39 -12.04 6.94
C GLU A 21 5.19 -11.20 7.40
N ARG A 22 5.44 -10.07 8.08
CA ARG A 22 4.40 -9.16 8.57
C ARG A 22 3.66 -8.47 7.43
N ASP A 23 4.39 -8.04 6.41
CA ASP A 23 3.84 -7.44 5.20
C ASP A 23 2.94 -8.42 4.45
N LEU A 24 3.40 -9.67 4.29
CA LEU A 24 2.64 -10.74 3.65
C LEU A 24 1.35 -11.05 4.42
N GLN A 25 1.40 -11.08 5.76
CA GLN A 25 0.21 -11.28 6.57
C GLN A 25 -0.82 -10.16 6.38
N ILE A 26 -0.39 -8.90 6.33
CA ILE A 26 -1.28 -7.76 6.07
C ILE A 26 -1.86 -7.84 4.66
N LEU A 27 -1.02 -8.18 3.67
CA LEU A 27 -1.44 -8.34 2.29
C LEU A 27 -2.50 -9.46 2.15
N ILE A 28 -2.35 -10.58 2.83
CA ILE A 28 -3.35 -11.67 2.87
C ILE A 28 -4.66 -11.19 3.53
N LYS A 29 -4.59 -10.39 4.60
CA LYS A 29 -5.81 -9.84 5.22
C LYS A 29 -6.53 -8.86 4.29
N LEU A 30 -5.79 -8.06 3.54
CA LEU A 30 -6.33 -7.16 2.52
C LEU A 30 -6.89 -7.93 1.32
N VAL A 31 -6.23 -9.01 0.92
CA VAL A 31 -6.50 -9.80 -0.29
C VAL A 31 -6.56 -11.29 0.04
N PRO A 32 -7.63 -11.76 0.70
CA PRO A 32 -7.71 -13.15 1.16
C PRO A 32 -7.62 -14.17 0.02
N GLU A 33 -8.04 -13.80 -1.19
CA GLU A 33 -7.90 -14.63 -2.39
C GLU A 33 -6.44 -14.93 -2.76
N MET A 34 -5.49 -14.12 -2.31
CA MET A 34 -4.06 -14.37 -2.50
C MET A 34 -3.53 -15.53 -1.66
N GLU A 35 -4.16 -15.86 -0.53
CA GLU A 35 -3.73 -16.96 0.33
C GLU A 35 -3.69 -18.28 -0.46
N VAL A 36 -4.64 -18.46 -1.39
CA VAL A 36 -4.72 -19.64 -2.26
C VAL A 36 -3.55 -19.69 -3.24
N LEU A 37 -3.07 -18.54 -3.72
CA LEU A 37 -1.93 -18.47 -4.64
C LEU A 37 -0.62 -18.78 -3.93
N LEU A 38 -0.41 -18.21 -2.74
CA LEU A 38 0.75 -18.49 -1.90
C LEU A 38 0.82 -19.97 -1.50
N LYS A 39 -0.32 -20.58 -1.12
CA LYS A 39 -0.40 -22.03 -0.82
C LYS A 39 -0.06 -22.92 -2.01
N LYS A 40 -0.19 -22.42 -3.24
CA LYS A 40 0.20 -23.12 -4.48
C LYS A 40 1.66 -22.91 -4.86
N GLY A 41 2.43 -22.20 -4.04
CA GLY A 41 3.83 -21.87 -4.31
C GLY A 41 4.01 -20.82 -5.41
N ILE A 42 2.98 -20.01 -5.69
CA ILE A 42 3.12 -18.88 -6.60
C ILE A 42 3.80 -17.75 -5.83
N GLU A 43 4.99 -17.38 -6.29
CA GLU A 43 5.78 -16.29 -5.72
C GLU A 43 5.19 -14.92 -6.08
N ILE A 44 5.26 -13.99 -5.13
CA ILE A 44 4.67 -12.65 -5.26
C ILE A 44 5.79 -11.63 -5.13
N GLU A 45 6.13 -11.00 -6.25
CA GLU A 45 7.22 -10.02 -6.34
C GLU A 45 6.75 -8.59 -6.05
N TYR A 46 5.93 -8.41 -5.02
CA TYR A 46 5.54 -7.06 -4.61
C TYR A 46 6.61 -6.45 -3.72
N MET A 47 6.83 -5.14 -3.91
CA MET A 47 7.76 -4.33 -3.11
C MET A 47 7.01 -3.35 -2.21
N ASN A 48 5.69 -3.27 -2.36
CA ASN A 48 4.77 -2.39 -1.63
C ASN A 48 3.45 -3.16 -1.39
N ILE A 49 2.66 -2.74 -0.42
CA ILE A 49 1.38 -3.37 -0.06
C ILE A 49 0.20 -2.60 -0.66
N LEU A 50 0.10 -1.30 -0.43
CA LEU A 50 -1.04 -0.46 -0.82
C LEU A 50 -1.18 -0.34 -2.34
N PRO A 51 -0.13 -0.05 -3.13
CA PRO A 51 -0.24 0.05 -4.59
C PRO A 51 -0.79 -1.21 -5.27
N PRO A 52 -0.29 -2.44 -5.04
CA PRO A 52 -0.87 -3.61 -5.68
C PRO A 52 -2.30 -3.89 -5.19
N VAL A 53 -2.63 -3.64 -3.91
CA VAL A 53 -3.98 -3.83 -3.40
C VAL A 53 -4.97 -2.88 -4.07
N ALA A 54 -4.60 -1.61 -4.21
CA ALA A 54 -5.41 -0.58 -4.88
C ALA A 54 -5.53 -0.82 -6.39
N ASN A 55 -4.41 -1.07 -7.08
CA ASN A 55 -4.34 -1.05 -8.53
C ASN A 55 -4.66 -2.41 -9.18
N HIS A 56 -4.42 -3.53 -8.49
CA HIS A 56 -4.59 -4.87 -9.05
C HIS A 56 -5.73 -5.67 -8.40
N HIS A 57 -5.96 -5.46 -7.10
CA HIS A 57 -6.91 -6.27 -6.32
C HIS A 57 -8.20 -5.53 -5.95
N SER A 58 -8.29 -4.23 -6.22
CA SER A 58 -9.48 -3.42 -5.98
C SER A 58 -10.01 -2.87 -7.29
N ARG A 59 -11.30 -3.09 -7.58
CA ARG A 59 -11.93 -2.59 -8.82
C ARG A 59 -12.43 -1.15 -8.67
N SER A 60 -12.56 -0.69 -7.43
CA SER A 60 -13.00 0.66 -7.10
C SER A 60 -12.40 1.12 -5.77
N VAL A 61 -12.46 2.43 -5.52
CA VAL A 61 -12.08 3.02 -4.22
C VAL A 61 -12.91 2.41 -3.09
N GLN A 62 -14.20 2.14 -3.34
CA GLN A 62 -15.07 1.54 -2.32
C GLN A 62 -14.64 0.12 -1.94
N GLU A 63 -14.20 -0.70 -2.90
CA GLU A 63 -13.66 -2.03 -2.59
C GLU A 63 -12.37 -1.92 -1.77
N PHE A 64 -11.49 -0.99 -2.14
CA PHE A 64 -10.25 -0.73 -1.41
C PHE A 64 -10.52 -0.28 0.03
N GLU A 65 -11.46 0.65 0.23
CA GLU A 65 -11.89 1.08 1.56
C GLU A 65 -12.41 -0.08 2.41
N GLN A 66 -13.22 -0.98 1.83
CA GLN A 66 -13.74 -2.13 2.58
C GLN A 66 -12.62 -3.07 3.01
N ARG A 67 -11.64 -3.31 2.14
CA ARG A 67 -10.44 -4.10 2.49
C ARG A 67 -9.67 -3.45 3.65
N LEU A 68 -9.44 -2.14 3.60
CA LEU A 68 -8.77 -1.39 4.67
C LEU A 68 -9.57 -1.38 5.99
N LYS A 69 -10.89 -1.24 5.94
CA LYS A 69 -11.76 -1.24 7.13
C LYS A 69 -11.66 -2.54 7.91
N ASN A 70 -11.48 -3.67 7.22
CA ASN A 70 -11.33 -5.00 7.81
C ASN A 70 -9.99 -5.23 8.52
N LEU A 71 -8.99 -4.37 8.31
CA LEU A 71 -7.72 -4.49 9.02
C LEU A 71 -7.86 -4.08 10.50
N PRO A 72 -7.23 -4.82 11.43
CA PRO A 72 -7.15 -4.40 12.82
C PRO A 72 -6.35 -3.09 12.95
N LEU A 73 -6.56 -2.38 14.06
CA LEU A 73 -5.92 -1.09 14.31
C LEU A 73 -4.39 -1.15 14.25
N GLU A 74 -3.80 -2.23 14.74
CA GLU A 74 -2.35 -2.47 14.72
C GLU A 74 -1.78 -2.60 13.30
N ASP A 75 -2.54 -3.20 12.36
CA ASP A 75 -2.11 -3.36 10.97
C ASP A 75 -2.22 -2.02 10.24
N ILE A 76 -3.25 -1.22 10.55
CA ILE A 76 -3.40 0.13 10.01
C ILE A 76 -2.31 1.06 10.53
N ARG A 77 -1.93 0.94 11.81
CA ARG A 77 -0.78 1.65 12.38
C ARG A 77 0.50 1.30 11.65
N TYR A 78 0.76 0.00 11.48
CA TYR A 78 1.94 -0.46 10.77
C TYR A 78 2.01 0.08 9.34
N LEU A 79 0.91 0.03 8.57
CA LEU A 79 0.86 0.61 7.23
C LEU A 79 1.11 2.11 7.23
N ALA A 80 0.54 2.85 8.19
CA ALA A 80 0.78 4.28 8.31
C ALA A 80 2.26 4.58 8.60
N ASP A 81 2.86 3.84 9.53
CA ASP A 81 4.28 4.01 9.89
C ASP A 81 5.19 3.74 8.68
N LEU A 82 4.91 2.70 7.88
CA LEU A 82 5.66 2.42 6.65
C LEU A 82 5.52 3.53 5.58
N VAL A 83 4.37 4.20 5.51
CA VAL A 83 4.21 5.32 4.58
C VAL A 83 4.99 6.54 5.07
N LEU A 84 4.95 6.81 6.38
CA LEU A 84 5.64 7.94 7.00
C LEU A 84 7.17 7.78 7.00
N ASP A 85 7.68 6.55 7.10
CA ASP A 85 9.11 6.26 7.02
C ASP A 85 9.63 6.12 5.56
N GLY A 86 8.72 6.13 4.59
CA GLY A 86 9.01 6.04 3.16
C GLY A 86 9.25 4.61 2.62
N THR A 87 9.13 3.59 3.47
CA THR A 87 9.26 2.17 3.08
C THR A 87 8.11 1.72 2.17
N GLU A 88 6.91 2.25 2.40
CA GLU A 88 5.73 2.02 1.56
C GLU A 88 5.53 3.22 0.62
N ASN A 89 5.88 3.02 -0.65
CA ASN A 89 5.76 4.06 -1.66
C ASN A 89 4.31 4.21 -2.15
N THR A 90 3.69 5.33 -1.77
CA THR A 90 2.33 5.69 -2.18
C THR A 90 2.27 6.51 -3.46
N GLY A 91 3.38 6.92 -4.07
CA GLY A 91 3.41 7.78 -5.26
C GLY A 91 2.77 7.15 -6.51
N CYS A 92 2.62 5.82 -6.53
CA CYS A 92 1.88 5.10 -7.59
C CYS A 92 0.39 4.92 -7.29
N LEU A 93 -0.12 5.42 -6.15
CA LEU A 93 -1.55 5.43 -5.84
C LEU A 93 -2.22 6.64 -6.50
N ARG A 94 -3.39 6.40 -7.09
CA ARG A 94 -4.26 7.50 -7.51
C ARG A 94 -4.72 8.29 -6.28
N PRO A 95 -4.94 9.61 -6.38
CA PRO A 95 -5.28 10.45 -5.23
C PRO A 95 -6.53 10.01 -4.46
N ASP A 96 -7.53 9.47 -5.15
CA ASP A 96 -8.76 8.95 -4.54
C ASP A 96 -8.52 7.67 -3.70
N PHE A 97 -7.58 6.82 -4.12
CA PHE A 97 -7.16 5.66 -3.34
C PHE A 97 -6.27 6.05 -2.16
N ALA A 98 -5.35 7.01 -2.35
CA ALA A 98 -4.51 7.53 -1.29
C ALA A 98 -5.36 8.18 -0.19
N GLU A 99 -6.29 9.07 -0.56
CA GLU A 99 -7.20 9.73 0.40
C GLU A 99 -8.08 8.71 1.15
N ALA A 100 -8.55 7.65 0.48
CA ALA A 100 -9.29 6.58 1.14
C ALA A 100 -8.47 5.91 2.27
N PHE A 101 -7.17 5.71 2.07
CA PHE A 101 -6.27 5.22 3.12
C PHE A 101 -6.13 6.23 4.25
N PHE A 102 -5.90 7.52 3.94
CA PHE A 102 -5.71 8.57 4.96
C PHE A 102 -6.93 8.75 5.84
N VAL A 103 -8.13 8.75 5.25
CA VAL A 103 -9.39 8.83 5.99
C VAL A 103 -9.53 7.65 6.95
N ILE A 104 -9.26 6.41 6.50
CA ILE A 104 -9.38 5.23 7.36
C ILE A 104 -8.31 5.23 8.46
N ALA A 105 -7.08 5.60 8.13
CA ALA A 105 -6.01 5.76 9.11
C ALA A 105 -6.40 6.82 10.15
N GLY A 106 -6.90 7.98 9.73
CA GLY A 106 -7.37 9.05 10.61
C GLY A 106 -8.50 8.62 11.54
N GLN A 107 -9.49 7.90 11.01
CA GLN A 107 -10.61 7.37 11.80
C GLN A 107 -10.16 6.40 12.90
N LYS A 108 -9.11 5.61 12.66
CA LYS A 108 -8.62 4.60 13.61
C LYS A 108 -7.51 5.09 14.53
N LEU A 109 -6.66 6.00 14.04
CA LEU A 109 -5.40 6.39 14.68
C LEU A 109 -5.37 7.85 15.14
N GLY A 110 -6.36 8.64 14.73
CA GLY A 110 -6.48 10.08 15.00
C GLY A 110 -6.19 10.93 13.78
N GLU A 111 -6.85 12.09 13.68
CA GLU A 111 -6.77 13.02 12.54
C GLU A 111 -5.33 13.47 12.25
N SER A 112 -4.53 13.70 13.29
CA SER A 112 -3.12 14.08 13.12
C SER A 112 -2.29 13.07 12.31
N VAL A 113 -2.66 11.78 12.32
CA VAL A 113 -2.00 10.77 11.48
C VAL A 113 -2.43 10.91 10.02
N ALA A 114 -3.70 11.20 9.75
CA ALA A 114 -4.17 11.45 8.39
C ALA A 114 -3.47 12.66 7.76
N ASP A 115 -3.27 13.73 8.54
CA ASP A 115 -2.58 14.93 8.06
C ASP A 115 -1.11 14.65 7.72
N GLN A 116 -0.40 13.91 8.58
CA GLN A 116 0.98 13.47 8.31
C GLN A 116 1.06 12.60 7.04
N LEU A 117 0.10 11.69 6.84
CA LEU A 117 0.08 10.84 5.66
C LEU A 117 -0.21 11.62 4.37
N ARG A 118 -1.10 12.62 4.42
CA ARG A 118 -1.33 13.54 3.30
C ARG A 118 -0.09 14.33 2.96
N GLU A 119 0.58 14.90 3.97
CA GLU A 119 1.83 15.63 3.79
C GLU A 119 2.92 14.74 3.18
N ALA A 120 3.06 13.50 3.66
CA ALA A 120 4.00 12.52 3.11
C ALA A 120 3.68 12.18 1.64
N TYR A 121 2.40 12.07 1.29
CA TYR A 121 1.97 11.81 -0.09
C TYR A 121 2.21 12.98 -1.03
N GLU A 122 1.94 14.21 -0.57
CA GLU A 122 2.15 15.43 -1.34
C GLU A 122 3.65 15.72 -1.54
N SER A 123 4.45 15.57 -0.48
CA SER A 123 5.91 15.76 -0.52
C SER A 123 6.63 14.66 -1.30
N GLY A 124 6.13 13.42 -1.25
CA GLY A 124 6.58 12.32 -2.11
C GLY A 124 6.20 12.48 -3.59
N GLY A 125 5.34 13.44 -3.91
CA GLY A 125 4.90 13.79 -5.27
C GLY A 125 5.88 14.67 -6.06
N GLU A 126 6.97 15.13 -5.45
CA GLU A 126 8.04 15.87 -6.15
C GLU A 126 8.90 14.93 -7.03
N CYS A 127 8.29 14.34 -8.05
CA CYS A 127 9.04 13.95 -9.24
C CYS A 127 9.45 15.23 -9.99
N GLY A 128 10.65 15.74 -9.66
CA GLY A 128 11.52 16.64 -10.44
C GLY A 128 10.87 17.66 -11.38
N GLY A 129 11.10 18.95 -11.09
CA GLY A 129 11.09 19.99 -12.12
C GLY A 129 12.15 19.80 -13.20
#